data_AF-A0A2V9ZCS2-F1
#
_entry.id   AF-A0A2V9ZCS2-F1
#
_cell.length_a   1.000
_cell.length_b   1.000
_cell.length_c   1.000
_cell.angle_alpha   90.00
_cell.angle_beta   90.00
_cell.angle_gamma   90.00
#
_symmetry.space_group_name_H-M   'P 1'
#
loop_
_entity.id
_entity.type
_entity.pdbx_description
1 polymer ?
#
loop_
_entity_poly.entity_id
_entity_poly.type
_entity_poly.pdbx_seq_one_letter_code
_entity_poly.pdbx_strand_id
1 'polypeptide(L)'
;MAAAALWLTALCPFTANYTAVPLTEVLATFFTTLALLIFLPAATMEIDRIASNRDLIRAAKNWLAGGLVVGLGTLVRPETPLLLGAVLIALWLRYRRPENWRRLAVATLWMTVGLLLPLAPWAARNAVHLGRVQFLAPRYAETVGDVLPTGFYAWTKTWMFRFRDAYLFTWKLPSRPIEVKNLPSYAVDSPDELSRVSSLLDGYNRTRGMTRSLDIEFAELARERAKCHPIRTYVWIPFERAAAIWFTPRIALLPYSGKLWPLSDSYRSNPADFEVTLAFALLNFLYVAMALAVAWYSRANPGVLLIVAFILIRTAFLTQLQTCEPRYVLVCFPALLALGAQLWRRPANRPRRRGINPIVRSL
;
A
#
# COMPACT_ATOMS: atom_id res chain seq x y z
N MET A 1 9.77 18.72 -15.36
CA MET A 1 8.85 17.75 -14.71
C MET A 1 9.25 16.30 -14.99
N ALA A 2 9.14 15.77 -16.22
CA ALA A 2 9.48 14.36 -16.51
C ALA A 2 10.94 13.99 -16.17
N ALA A 3 11.90 14.83 -16.56
CA ALA A 3 13.30 14.65 -16.18
C ALA A 3 13.52 14.67 -14.66
N ALA A 4 12.82 15.54 -13.92
CA ALA A 4 12.91 15.59 -12.47
C ALA A 4 12.33 14.32 -11.83
N ALA A 5 11.20 13.81 -12.34
CA ALA A 5 10.63 12.54 -11.88
C ALA A 5 11.58 11.35 -12.14
N LEU A 6 12.21 11.33 -13.32
CA LEU A 6 13.20 10.31 -13.68
C LEU A 6 14.40 10.35 -12.72
N TRP A 7 15.01 11.52 -12.52
CA TRP A 7 16.17 11.67 -11.63
C TRP A 7 15.84 11.35 -10.17
N LEU A 8 14.70 11.83 -9.66
CA LEU A 8 14.24 11.49 -8.31
C LEU A 8 14.05 9.99 -8.14
N THR A 9 13.49 9.31 -9.15
CA THR A 9 13.26 7.86 -9.09
C THR A 9 14.56 7.07 -9.23
N ALA A 10 15.44 7.46 -10.16
CA ALA A 10 16.72 6.80 -10.40
C ALA A 10 17.68 6.93 -9.21
N LEU A 11 17.67 8.08 -8.53
CA LEU A 11 18.52 8.35 -7.36
C LEU A 11 17.84 8.02 -6.03
N CYS A 12 16.63 7.46 -6.04
CA CYS A 12 15.92 7.10 -4.82
C CYS A 12 16.62 5.91 -4.13
N PRO A 13 17.27 6.09 -2.96
CA PRO A 13 17.98 5.00 -2.31
C PRO A 13 17.04 3.90 -1.81
N PHE A 14 15.76 4.24 -1.57
CA PHE A 14 14.76 3.29 -1.09
C PHE A 14 14.40 2.23 -2.12
N THR A 15 14.36 2.57 -3.40
CA THR A 15 14.13 1.60 -4.48
C THR A 15 15.41 0.93 -4.93
N ALA A 16 16.52 1.68 -5.00
CA ALA A 16 17.83 1.17 -5.41
C ALA A 16 18.36 0.06 -4.48
N ASN A 17 18.15 0.18 -3.17
CA ASN A 17 18.60 -0.85 -2.24
C ASN A 17 17.91 -2.21 -2.47
N TYR A 18 16.63 -2.20 -2.88
CA TYR A 18 15.87 -3.42 -3.12
C TYR A 18 16.18 -4.08 -4.47
N THR A 19 16.84 -3.38 -5.40
CA THR A 19 17.30 -4.02 -6.65
C THR A 19 18.49 -4.96 -6.44
N ALA A 20 19.19 -4.84 -5.31
CA ALA A 20 20.32 -5.70 -4.96
C ALA A 20 19.92 -7.03 -4.31
N VAL A 21 18.62 -7.26 -4.04
CA VAL A 21 18.13 -8.45 -3.32
C VAL A 21 16.96 -9.08 -4.11
N PRO A 22 16.89 -10.41 -4.24
CA PRO A 22 15.81 -11.10 -4.96
C PRO A 22 14.50 -11.06 -4.18
N LEU A 23 13.80 -9.93 -4.27
CA LEU A 23 12.56 -9.62 -3.56
C LEU A 23 11.45 -9.23 -4.54
N THR A 24 10.19 -9.50 -4.16
CA THR A 24 9.03 -9.23 -5.05
C THR A 24 8.77 -7.75 -5.25
N GLU A 25 9.31 -6.90 -4.38
CA GLU A 25 9.22 -5.44 -4.38
C GLU A 25 9.62 -4.83 -5.72
N VAL A 26 10.67 -5.33 -6.37
CA VAL A 26 11.17 -4.77 -7.64
C VAL A 26 10.14 -4.97 -8.75
N LEU A 27 9.67 -6.20 -8.96
CA LEU A 27 8.66 -6.54 -9.96
C LEU A 27 7.31 -5.88 -9.64
N ALA A 28 6.90 -5.87 -8.37
CA ALA A 28 5.65 -5.23 -7.96
C ALA A 28 5.67 -3.71 -8.23
N THR A 29 6.81 -3.06 -7.98
CA THR A 29 7.02 -1.63 -8.27
C THR A 29 6.97 -1.37 -9.77
N PHE A 30 7.61 -2.23 -10.58
CA PHE A 30 7.58 -2.13 -12.04
C PHE A 30 6.15 -2.26 -12.60
N PHE A 31 5.44 -3.35 -12.29
CA PHE A 31 4.08 -3.58 -12.81
C PHE A 31 3.10 -2.49 -12.36
N THR A 32 3.20 -2.03 -11.10
CA THR A 32 2.34 -0.94 -10.62
C THR A 32 2.62 0.37 -11.34
N THR A 33 3.90 0.71 -11.54
CA THR A 33 4.31 1.93 -12.24
C THR A 33 3.84 1.88 -13.70
N LEU A 34 4.02 0.75 -14.37
CA LEU A 34 3.55 0.54 -15.74
C LEU A 34 2.04 0.65 -15.86
N ALA A 35 1.29 0.04 -14.93
CA ALA A 35 -0.17 0.13 -14.91
C ALA A 35 -0.64 1.57 -14.67
N LEU A 36 -0.02 2.31 -13.74
CA LEU A 36 -0.30 3.74 -13.54
C LEU A 36 -0.03 4.57 -14.80
N LEU A 37 1.07 4.31 -15.50
CA LEU A 37 1.39 5.00 -16.76
C LEU A 37 0.33 4.74 -17.86
N ILE A 38 -0.22 3.53 -17.92
CA ILE A 38 -1.30 3.18 -18.86
C ILE A 38 -2.61 3.85 -18.46
N PHE A 39 -2.96 3.86 -17.17
CA PHE A 39 -4.25 4.38 -16.69
C PHE A 39 -4.31 5.89 -16.49
N LEU A 40 -3.18 6.58 -16.30
CA LEU A 40 -3.15 8.03 -16.11
C LEU A 40 -3.74 8.81 -17.31
N PRO A 41 -3.35 8.53 -18.57
CA PRO A 41 -4.01 9.13 -19.75
C PRO A 41 -5.50 8.80 -19.80
N ALA A 42 -5.86 7.57 -19.45
CA ALA A 42 -7.22 7.09 -19.52
C ALA A 42 -8.15 7.78 -18.49
N ALA A 43 -7.66 7.96 -17.26
CA ALA A 43 -8.34 8.70 -16.19
C ALA A 43 -8.39 10.21 -16.43
N THR A 44 -7.43 10.78 -17.19
CA THR A 44 -7.36 12.22 -17.46
C THR A 44 -8.10 12.64 -18.73
N MET A 45 -8.16 11.81 -19.78
CA MET A 45 -8.56 12.27 -21.11
C MET A 45 -9.42 11.31 -21.94
N GLU A 46 -9.41 10.00 -21.70
CA GLU A 46 -9.93 9.07 -22.74
C GLU A 46 -11.45 9.02 -22.85
N ILE A 47 -12.21 9.01 -21.74
CA ILE A 47 -13.68 8.84 -21.82
C ILE A 47 -14.36 10.01 -22.54
N ASP A 48 -13.86 11.24 -22.38
CA ASP A 48 -14.37 12.43 -23.07
C ASP A 48 -14.09 12.42 -24.58
N ARG A 49 -13.06 11.67 -25.03
CA ARG A 49 -12.65 11.58 -26.44
C ARG A 49 -13.32 10.43 -27.20
N ILE A 50 -14.13 9.61 -26.53
CA ILE A 50 -14.86 8.51 -27.18
C ILE A 50 -16.05 9.11 -27.94
N ALA A 51 -15.80 9.52 -29.19
CA ALA A 51 -16.83 10.00 -30.11
C ALA A 51 -17.15 8.98 -31.22
N SER A 52 -16.19 8.10 -31.55
CA SER A 52 -16.32 7.06 -32.59
C SER A 52 -16.14 5.64 -32.04
N ASN A 53 -16.64 4.64 -32.78
CA ASN A 53 -16.35 3.22 -32.53
C ASN A 53 -14.84 2.92 -32.54
N ARG A 54 -14.06 3.64 -33.36
CA ARG A 54 -12.58 3.48 -33.37
C ARG A 54 -11.94 3.93 -32.06
N ASP A 55 -12.46 5.01 -31.45
CA ASP A 55 -11.98 5.51 -30.15
C ASP A 55 -12.35 4.55 -29.02
N LEU A 56 -13.55 3.94 -29.10
CA LEU A 56 -13.98 2.91 -28.16
C LEU A 56 -13.08 1.68 -28.19
N ILE A 57 -12.70 1.20 -29.38
CA ILE A 57 -11.77 0.07 -29.54
C ILE A 57 -10.39 0.43 -28.98
N ARG A 58 -9.90 1.65 -29.23
CA ARG A 58 -8.62 2.13 -28.69
C ARG A 58 -8.63 2.18 -27.17
N ALA A 59 -9.68 2.76 -26.58
CA ALA A 59 -9.85 2.80 -25.13
C ALA A 59 -9.94 1.38 -24.55
N ALA A 60 -10.72 0.48 -25.17
CA ALA A 60 -10.82 -0.92 -24.76
C ALA A 60 -9.45 -1.63 -24.75
N LYS A 61 -8.61 -1.40 -25.77
CA LYS A 61 -7.23 -1.93 -25.81
C LYS A 61 -6.39 -1.41 -24.64
N ASN A 62 -6.51 -0.12 -24.28
CA ASN A 62 -5.78 0.46 -23.16
C ASN A 62 -6.27 -0.09 -21.81
N TRP A 63 -7.60 -0.23 -21.63
CA TRP A 63 -8.19 -0.86 -20.45
C TRP A 63 -7.77 -2.32 -20.30
N LEU A 64 -7.77 -3.08 -21.40
CA LEU A 64 -7.31 -4.46 -21.45
C LEU A 64 -5.81 -4.54 -21.12
N ALA A 65 -4.97 -3.70 -21.74
CA ALA A 65 -3.53 -3.67 -21.49
C ALA A 65 -3.22 -3.33 -20.03
N GLY A 66 -3.89 -2.32 -19.45
CA GLY A 66 -3.75 -1.98 -18.05
C GLY A 66 -4.20 -3.11 -17.13
N GLY A 67 -5.32 -3.77 -17.45
CA GLY A 67 -5.78 -4.98 -16.76
C GLY A 67 -4.77 -6.12 -16.83
N LEU A 68 -4.17 -6.39 -18.00
CA LEU A 68 -3.14 -7.41 -18.19
C LEU A 68 -1.91 -7.14 -17.33
N VAL A 69 -1.43 -5.89 -17.30
CA VAL A 69 -0.30 -5.50 -16.46
C VAL A 69 -0.61 -5.68 -14.97
N VAL A 70 -1.83 -5.33 -14.53
CA VAL A 70 -2.28 -5.60 -13.15
C VAL A 70 -2.37 -7.11 -12.88
N GLY A 71 -2.88 -7.91 -13.82
CA GLY A 71 -2.95 -9.37 -13.69
C GLY A 71 -1.58 -10.00 -13.54
N LEU A 72 -0.59 -9.58 -14.35
CA LEU A 72 0.80 -10.00 -14.20
C LEU A 72 1.38 -9.56 -12.85
N GLY A 73 1.13 -8.33 -12.43
CA GLY A 73 1.53 -7.86 -11.11
C GLY A 73 0.84 -8.63 -9.97
N THR A 74 -0.37 -9.14 -10.19
CA THR A 74 -1.12 -9.94 -9.22
C THR A 74 -0.48 -11.30 -8.97
N LEU A 75 0.14 -11.90 -9.98
CA LEU A 75 0.95 -13.11 -9.83
C LEU A 75 2.17 -12.89 -8.93
N VAL A 76 2.73 -11.68 -8.93
CA VAL A 76 3.86 -11.30 -8.06
C VAL A 76 3.36 -10.94 -6.67
N ARG A 77 2.27 -10.19 -6.58
CA ARG A 77 1.69 -9.65 -5.34
C ARG A 77 0.18 -9.54 -5.41
N PRO A 78 -0.57 -10.22 -4.52
CA PRO A 78 -2.03 -10.34 -4.61
C PRO A 78 -2.77 -9.02 -4.41
N GLU A 79 -2.13 -7.98 -3.87
CA GLU A 79 -2.74 -6.67 -3.65
C GLU A 79 -2.66 -5.72 -4.85
N THR A 80 -2.01 -6.10 -5.95
CA THR A 80 -1.93 -5.27 -7.17
C THR A 80 -3.30 -4.83 -7.73
N PRO A 81 -4.38 -5.64 -7.67
CA PRO A 81 -5.72 -5.23 -8.13
C PRO A 81 -6.33 -4.04 -7.39
N LEU A 82 -5.80 -3.64 -6.23
CA LEU A 82 -6.21 -2.40 -5.55
C LEU A 82 -6.04 -1.17 -6.45
N LEU A 83 -5.11 -1.21 -7.41
CA LEU A 83 -4.95 -0.16 -8.41
C LEU A 83 -6.18 -0.06 -9.34
N LEU A 84 -6.76 -1.18 -9.77
CA LEU A 84 -7.99 -1.15 -10.57
C LEU A 84 -9.15 -0.57 -9.76
N GLY A 85 -9.22 -0.86 -8.46
CA GLY A 85 -10.16 -0.22 -7.55
C GLY A 85 -10.00 1.31 -7.54
N ALA A 86 -8.76 1.80 -7.45
CA ALA A 86 -8.47 3.24 -7.52
C ALA A 86 -8.86 3.86 -8.86
N VAL A 87 -8.58 3.18 -9.98
CA VAL A 87 -8.98 3.61 -11.33
C VAL A 87 -10.50 3.67 -11.44
N LEU A 88 -11.21 2.64 -11.02
CA LEU A 88 -12.67 2.58 -11.05
C LEU A 88 -13.29 3.69 -10.20
N ILE A 89 -12.77 3.94 -9.00
CA ILE A 89 -13.25 5.04 -8.14
C ILE A 89 -13.03 6.38 -8.83
N ALA A 90 -11.86 6.61 -9.44
CA ALA A 90 -11.56 7.85 -10.15
C ALA A 90 -12.47 8.05 -11.39
N LEU A 91 -12.69 6.99 -12.18
CA LEU A 91 -13.58 7.02 -13.34
C LEU A 91 -15.02 7.24 -12.91
N TRP A 92 -15.48 6.53 -11.87
CA TRP A 92 -16.82 6.66 -11.36
C TRP A 92 -17.05 8.08 -10.85
N LEU A 93 -16.22 8.61 -9.94
CA LEU A 93 -16.29 9.98 -9.43
C LEU A 93 -16.44 11.04 -10.53
N ARG A 94 -15.74 10.86 -11.65
CA ARG A 94 -15.76 11.81 -12.77
C ARG A 94 -16.94 11.63 -13.71
N TYR A 95 -17.36 10.40 -13.98
CA TYR A 95 -18.33 10.07 -15.03
C TYR A 95 -19.62 9.42 -14.49
N ARG A 96 -20.09 9.84 -13.30
CA ARG A 96 -21.29 9.29 -12.64
C ARG A 96 -22.60 9.43 -13.45
N ARG A 97 -22.64 10.33 -14.42
CA ARG A 97 -23.85 10.62 -15.21
C ARG A 97 -24.32 9.39 -16.00
N PRO A 98 -25.65 9.13 -16.10
CA PRO A 98 -26.21 7.98 -16.80
C PRO A 98 -25.68 7.80 -18.23
N GLU A 99 -25.44 8.91 -18.93
CA GLU A 99 -24.90 8.96 -20.30
C GLU A 99 -23.57 8.19 -20.46
N ASN A 100 -22.78 8.08 -19.39
CA ASN A 100 -21.47 7.43 -19.41
C ASN A 100 -21.49 5.98 -18.90
N TRP A 101 -22.62 5.45 -18.46
CA TRP A 101 -22.69 4.11 -17.85
C TRP A 101 -22.22 3.01 -18.79
N ARG A 102 -22.58 3.08 -20.08
CA ARG A 102 -22.09 2.14 -21.09
C ARG A 102 -20.56 2.18 -21.19
N ARG A 103 -19.96 3.37 -21.14
CA ARG A 103 -18.49 3.55 -21.24
C ARG A 103 -17.80 3.00 -19.99
N LEU A 104 -18.36 3.24 -18.81
CA LEU A 104 -17.87 2.68 -17.55
C LEU A 104 -17.98 1.15 -17.52
N ALA A 105 -19.08 0.58 -18.03
CA ALA A 105 -19.26 -0.86 -18.14
C ALA A 105 -18.21 -1.49 -19.06
N VAL A 106 -17.94 -0.88 -20.23
CA VAL A 106 -16.88 -1.34 -21.15
C VAL A 106 -15.50 -1.25 -20.51
N ALA A 107 -15.17 -0.14 -19.84
CA ALA A 107 -13.89 0.00 -19.13
C ALA A 107 -13.72 -1.07 -18.04
N THR A 108 -14.76 -1.26 -17.21
CA THR A 108 -14.77 -2.27 -16.13
C THR A 108 -14.62 -3.68 -16.68
N LEU A 109 -15.34 -4.01 -17.74
CA LEU A 109 -15.28 -5.32 -18.40
C LEU A 109 -13.87 -5.60 -18.90
N TRP A 110 -13.28 -4.70 -19.69
CA TRP A 110 -11.95 -4.93 -20.28
C TRP A 110 -10.82 -4.93 -19.26
N MET A 111 -10.91 -4.11 -18.20
CA MET A 111 -9.97 -4.20 -17.08
C MET A 111 -10.07 -5.55 -16.36
N THR A 112 -11.29 -6.07 -16.16
CA THR A 112 -11.53 -7.37 -15.51
C THR A 112 -11.04 -8.53 -16.38
N VAL A 113 -11.32 -8.51 -17.68
CA VAL A 113 -10.80 -9.49 -18.63
C VAL A 113 -9.28 -9.47 -18.63
N GLY A 114 -8.67 -8.27 -18.69
CA GLY A 114 -7.22 -8.12 -18.61
C GLY A 114 -6.64 -8.67 -17.30
N LEU A 115 -7.29 -8.43 -16.16
CA LEU A 115 -6.86 -8.96 -14.87
C LEU A 115 -6.89 -10.50 -14.83
N LEU A 116 -7.96 -11.11 -15.34
CA LEU A 116 -8.18 -12.54 -15.24
C LEU A 116 -7.34 -13.36 -16.23
N LEU A 117 -7.01 -12.81 -17.40
CA LEU A 117 -6.25 -13.51 -18.44
C LEU A 117 -4.90 -14.07 -17.93
N PRO A 118 -4.02 -13.30 -17.26
CA PRO A 118 -2.76 -13.82 -16.71
C PRO A 118 -2.96 -14.77 -15.53
N LEU A 119 -4.07 -14.65 -14.80
CA LEU A 119 -4.39 -15.49 -13.64
C LEU A 119 -5.04 -16.82 -14.03
N ALA A 120 -5.63 -16.90 -15.22
CA ALA A 120 -6.36 -18.08 -15.70
C ALA A 120 -5.48 -19.36 -15.73
N PRO A 121 -4.22 -19.33 -16.22
CA PRO A 121 -3.35 -20.52 -16.17
C PRO A 121 -3.11 -21.01 -14.75
N TRP A 122 -2.91 -20.09 -13.79
CA TRP A 122 -2.73 -20.42 -12.38
C TRP A 122 -3.99 -21.06 -11.78
N ALA A 123 -5.16 -20.47 -12.06
CA ALA A 123 -6.43 -21.00 -11.60
C ALA A 123 -6.75 -22.37 -12.21
N ALA A 124 -6.45 -22.58 -13.49
CA ALA A 124 -6.60 -23.86 -14.17
C ALA A 124 -5.67 -24.93 -13.57
N ARG A 125 -4.39 -24.59 -13.34
CA ARG A 125 -3.42 -25.45 -12.64
C ARG A 125 -3.96 -25.87 -11.27
N ASN A 126 -4.51 -24.93 -10.50
CA ASN A 126 -5.05 -25.22 -9.17
C ASN A 126 -6.33 -26.07 -9.23
N ALA A 127 -7.18 -25.87 -10.25
CA ALA A 127 -8.35 -26.72 -10.45
C ALA A 127 -7.94 -28.18 -10.71
N VAL A 128 -6.90 -28.40 -11.52
CA VAL A 128 -6.41 -29.74 -11.86
C VAL A 128 -5.69 -30.41 -10.69
N HIS A 129 -4.78 -29.70 -10.00
CA HIS A 129 -3.93 -30.32 -8.97
C HIS A 129 -4.51 -30.25 -7.55
N LEU A 130 -5.26 -29.20 -7.22
CA LEU A 130 -5.82 -28.97 -5.88
C LEU A 130 -7.33 -29.24 -5.83
N GLY A 131 -7.96 -29.56 -6.97
CA GLY A 131 -9.41 -29.75 -7.08
C GLY A 131 -10.23 -28.48 -6.84
N ARG A 132 -9.62 -27.29 -6.88
CA ARG A 132 -10.26 -26.01 -6.54
C ARG A 132 -9.79 -24.89 -7.45
N VAL A 133 -10.74 -24.08 -7.93
CA VAL A 133 -10.44 -22.87 -8.70
C VAL A 133 -9.98 -21.77 -7.73
N GLN A 134 -8.68 -21.49 -7.72
CA GLN A 134 -8.08 -20.46 -6.87
C GLN A 134 -7.20 -19.53 -7.71
N PHE A 135 -7.60 -18.26 -7.79
CA PHE A 135 -6.86 -17.22 -8.52
C PHE A 135 -5.74 -16.59 -7.70
N LEU A 136 -5.88 -16.60 -6.37
CA LEU A 136 -4.92 -16.01 -5.43
C LEU A 136 -4.49 -17.05 -4.40
N ALA A 137 -3.28 -16.88 -3.87
CA ALA A 137 -2.85 -17.65 -2.72
C ALA A 137 -3.75 -17.37 -1.50
N PRO A 138 -4.00 -18.38 -0.65
CA PRO A 138 -4.69 -18.19 0.63
C PRO A 138 -4.00 -17.13 1.50
N ARG A 139 -4.78 -16.38 2.28
CA ARG A 139 -4.30 -15.20 3.02
C ARG A 139 -3.21 -15.53 4.05
N TYR A 140 -3.28 -16.70 4.66
CA TYR A 140 -2.37 -17.16 5.69
C TYR A 140 -1.43 -18.27 5.18
N ALA A 141 -1.37 -18.46 3.85
CA ALA A 141 -0.66 -19.56 3.20
C ALA A 141 -1.05 -20.94 3.76
N GLU A 142 -2.32 -21.07 4.14
CA GLU A 142 -2.83 -22.24 4.83
C GLU A 142 -3.10 -23.43 3.92
N THR A 143 -2.93 -24.62 4.49
CA THR A 143 -3.29 -25.92 3.90
C THR A 143 -4.60 -26.43 4.51
N VAL A 144 -5.27 -27.35 3.81
CA VAL A 144 -6.48 -28.00 4.34
C VAL A 144 -6.16 -28.72 5.65
N GLY A 145 -6.85 -28.33 6.72
CA GLY A 145 -6.67 -28.92 8.06
C GLY A 145 -5.87 -28.05 9.04
N ASP A 146 -5.23 -26.98 8.56
CA ASP A 146 -4.45 -26.08 9.43
C ASP A 146 -5.35 -25.33 10.42
N VAL A 147 -4.89 -25.23 11.66
CA VAL A 147 -5.50 -24.35 12.67
C VAL A 147 -5.00 -22.93 12.43
N LEU A 148 -5.88 -22.08 11.91
CA LEU A 148 -5.56 -20.68 11.64
C LEU A 148 -5.52 -19.87 12.94
N PRO A 149 -4.44 -19.11 13.22
CA PRO A 149 -4.31 -18.27 14.40
C PRO A 149 -5.08 -16.94 14.25
N THR A 150 -6.37 -17.00 13.90
CA THR A 150 -7.20 -15.83 13.60
C THR A 150 -7.49 -14.95 14.82
N GLY A 151 -7.75 -15.56 15.97
CA GLY A 151 -7.90 -14.88 17.25
C GLY A 151 -6.60 -14.24 17.71
N PHE A 152 -5.46 -14.92 17.55
CA PHE A 152 -4.15 -14.32 17.81
C PHE A 152 -3.90 -13.08 16.94
N TYR A 153 -4.24 -13.15 15.64
CA TYR A 153 -4.16 -11.97 14.78
C TYR A 153 -5.16 -10.87 15.14
N ALA A 154 -6.35 -11.22 15.64
CA ALA A 154 -7.31 -10.24 16.14
C ALA A 154 -6.74 -9.52 17.38
N TRP A 155 -6.11 -10.26 18.29
CA TRP A 155 -5.47 -9.69 19.47
C TRP A 155 -4.32 -8.74 19.09
N THR A 156 -3.41 -9.16 18.20
CA THR A 156 -2.32 -8.28 17.76
C THR A 156 -2.84 -7.01 17.07
N LYS A 157 -3.98 -7.05 16.37
CA LYS A 157 -4.60 -5.83 15.79
C LYS A 157 -5.07 -4.80 16.82
N THR A 158 -5.17 -5.14 18.10
CA THR A 158 -5.59 -4.19 19.15
C THR A 158 -4.46 -3.31 19.68
N TRP A 159 -3.20 -3.62 19.35
CA TRP A 159 -2.03 -2.96 19.93
C TRP A 159 -0.78 -2.90 19.04
N MET A 160 -0.63 -3.82 18.08
CA MET A 160 0.59 -3.99 17.31
C MET A 160 0.64 -3.01 16.14
N PHE A 161 1.63 -2.12 16.15
CA PHE A 161 1.85 -1.18 15.05
C PHE A 161 3.29 -1.10 14.54
N ARG A 162 4.28 -1.58 15.31
CA ARG A 162 5.70 -1.48 14.92
C ARG A 162 6.14 -2.70 14.11
N PHE A 163 7.09 -2.50 13.20
CA PHE A 163 7.72 -3.60 12.46
C PHE A 163 8.40 -4.60 13.40
N ARG A 164 9.07 -4.12 14.47
CA ARG A 164 9.72 -4.96 15.49
C ARG A 164 8.73 -5.92 16.16
N ASP A 165 7.52 -5.47 16.45
CA ASP A 165 6.51 -6.28 17.13
C ASP A 165 6.10 -7.48 16.25
N ALA A 166 5.99 -7.28 14.94
CA ALA A 166 5.71 -8.37 14.00
C ALA A 166 6.79 -9.46 14.04
N TYR A 167 8.07 -9.08 14.13
CA TYR A 167 9.21 -10.00 14.26
C TYR A 167 9.18 -10.80 15.58
N LEU A 168 8.80 -10.14 16.68
CA LEU A 168 8.79 -10.75 18.01
C LEU A 168 7.57 -11.63 18.27
N PHE A 169 6.46 -11.38 17.57
CA PHE A 169 5.19 -12.08 17.77
C PHE A 169 4.76 -12.85 16.53
N THR A 170 4.24 -12.17 15.50
CA THR A 170 3.61 -12.84 14.34
C THR A 170 4.54 -13.77 13.58
N TRP A 171 5.83 -13.43 13.44
CA TRP A 171 6.81 -14.24 12.71
C TRP A 171 7.34 -15.42 13.52
N LYS A 172 6.96 -15.54 14.78
CA LYS A 172 7.29 -16.70 15.60
C LYS A 172 6.32 -17.86 15.35
N LEU A 173 5.12 -17.58 14.83
CA LEU A 173 4.18 -18.64 14.48
C LEU A 173 4.67 -19.43 13.25
N PRO A 174 4.39 -20.74 13.19
CA PRO A 174 3.72 -21.55 14.21
C PRO A 174 4.68 -22.17 15.25
N SER A 175 5.99 -22.11 15.05
CA SER A 175 6.93 -23.07 15.67
C SER A 175 7.96 -22.47 16.62
N ARG A 176 8.13 -21.15 16.66
CA ARG A 176 9.10 -20.48 17.54
C ARG A 176 8.41 -19.97 18.80
N PRO A 177 9.11 -19.99 19.95
CA PRO A 177 8.55 -19.48 21.19
C PRO A 177 8.38 -17.96 21.15
N ILE A 178 7.33 -17.49 21.80
CA ILE A 178 7.02 -16.08 22.03
C ILE A 178 7.25 -15.79 23.51
N GLU A 179 8.25 -14.99 23.81
CA GLU A 179 8.63 -14.70 25.19
C GLU A 179 7.81 -13.53 25.75
N VAL A 180 7.18 -13.74 26.91
CA VAL A 180 6.38 -12.71 27.61
C VAL A 180 7.20 -11.45 27.90
N LYS A 181 8.51 -11.58 28.17
CA LYS A 181 9.40 -10.44 28.42
C LYS A 181 9.51 -9.45 27.24
N ASN A 182 9.15 -9.89 26.04
CA ASN A 182 9.13 -9.05 24.84
C ASN A 182 7.79 -8.33 24.64
N LEU A 183 6.79 -8.60 25.49
CA LEU A 183 5.47 -7.98 25.42
C LEU A 183 5.58 -6.49 25.79
N PRO A 184 5.23 -5.58 24.87
CA PRO A 184 5.29 -4.16 25.18
C PRO A 184 4.17 -3.78 26.15
N SER A 185 4.38 -2.72 26.92
CA SER A 185 3.40 -2.22 27.89
C SER A 185 2.06 -1.81 27.26
N TYR A 186 2.05 -1.44 25.97
CA TYR A 186 0.83 -1.08 25.24
C TYR A 186 0.03 -2.28 24.71
N ALA A 187 0.55 -3.51 24.85
CA ALA A 187 -0.16 -4.73 24.44
C ALA A 187 -1.21 -5.21 25.45
N VAL A 188 -1.16 -4.70 26.68
CA VAL A 188 -2.02 -5.07 27.81
C VAL A 188 -2.47 -3.81 28.53
N ASP A 189 -3.69 -3.81 29.07
CA ASP A 189 -4.30 -2.66 29.75
C ASP A 189 -4.31 -2.84 31.28
N SER A 190 -4.25 -4.08 31.78
CA SER A 190 -4.24 -4.39 33.23
C SER A 190 -3.28 -5.52 33.62
N PRO A 191 -2.91 -5.62 34.91
CA PRO A 191 -2.12 -6.75 35.43
C PRO A 191 -2.83 -8.11 35.27
N ASP A 192 -4.15 -8.15 35.41
CA ASP A 192 -4.93 -9.38 35.23
C ASP A 192 -4.90 -9.85 33.78
N GLU A 193 -4.99 -8.90 32.84
CA GLU A 193 -4.84 -9.17 31.42
C GLU A 193 -3.42 -9.68 31.09
N LEU A 194 -2.39 -9.09 31.69
CA LEU A 194 -1.01 -9.54 31.53
C LEU A 194 -0.85 -10.99 31.99
N SER A 195 -1.42 -11.37 33.14
CA SER A 195 -1.45 -12.74 33.64
C SER A 195 -2.15 -13.69 32.65
N ARG A 196 -3.31 -13.29 32.11
CA ARG A 196 -4.05 -14.07 31.09
C ARG A 196 -3.24 -14.25 29.81
N VAL A 197 -2.68 -13.18 29.25
CA VAL A 197 -1.82 -13.23 28.04
C VAL A 197 -0.60 -14.11 28.28
N SER A 198 0.03 -13.99 29.44
CA SER A 198 1.20 -14.82 29.80
C SER A 198 0.84 -16.30 29.81
N SER A 199 -0.30 -16.66 30.41
CA SER A 199 -0.80 -18.04 30.42
C SER A 199 -1.08 -18.57 29.01
N LEU A 200 -1.69 -17.77 28.13
CA LEU A 200 -1.95 -18.14 26.73
C LEU A 200 -0.65 -18.35 25.94
N LEU A 201 0.32 -17.45 26.10
CA LEU A 201 1.62 -17.56 25.44
C LEU A 201 2.41 -18.77 25.95
N ASP A 202 2.34 -19.07 27.25
CA ASP A 202 2.94 -20.28 27.82
C ASP A 202 2.29 -21.55 27.28
N GLY A 203 0.96 -21.57 27.13
CA GLY A 203 0.23 -22.64 26.48
C GLY A 203 0.72 -22.88 25.05
N TYR A 204 0.81 -21.82 24.24
CA TYR A 204 1.36 -21.87 22.89
C TYR A 204 2.81 -22.38 22.88
N ASN A 205 3.66 -21.89 23.79
CA ASN A 205 5.08 -22.26 23.85
C ASN A 205 5.29 -23.74 24.23
N ARG A 206 4.42 -24.31 25.08
CA ARG A 206 4.46 -25.74 25.45
C ARG A 206 4.05 -26.65 24.30
N THR A 207 2.97 -26.31 23.59
CA THR A 207 2.47 -27.10 22.46
C THR A 207 3.28 -26.84 21.18
N ARG A 208 4.05 -25.74 21.11
CA ARG A 208 4.79 -25.27 19.93
C ARG A 208 3.91 -25.15 18.68
N GLY A 209 2.71 -24.64 18.89
CA GLY A 209 1.70 -24.51 17.83
C GLY A 209 0.41 -23.89 18.35
N MET A 210 -0.32 -23.24 17.44
CA MET A 210 -1.63 -22.69 17.77
C MET A 210 -2.67 -23.81 17.80
N THR A 211 -3.38 -23.98 18.92
CA THR A 211 -4.54 -24.86 19.02
C THR A 211 -5.83 -24.06 18.85
N ARG A 212 -6.93 -24.74 18.50
CA ARG A 212 -8.23 -24.07 18.33
C ARG A 212 -8.72 -23.43 19.62
N SER A 213 -8.51 -24.07 20.77
CA SER A 213 -8.89 -23.51 22.07
C SER A 213 -8.11 -22.24 22.38
N LEU A 214 -6.78 -22.26 22.21
CA LEU A 214 -5.94 -21.08 22.41
C LEU A 214 -6.34 -19.93 21.49
N ASP A 215 -6.63 -20.22 20.21
CA ASP A 215 -7.05 -19.17 19.26
C ASP A 215 -8.39 -18.54 19.65
N ILE A 216 -9.35 -19.34 20.15
CA ILE A 216 -10.63 -18.84 20.66
C ILE A 216 -10.42 -17.91 21.85
N GLU A 217 -9.55 -18.27 22.80
CA GLU A 217 -9.25 -17.43 23.96
C GLU A 217 -8.56 -16.12 23.55
N PHE A 218 -7.65 -16.14 22.57
CA PHE A 218 -7.11 -14.90 21.99
C PHE A 218 -8.19 -14.06 21.29
N ALA A 219 -9.15 -14.69 20.62
CA ALA A 219 -10.27 -13.98 19.99
C ALA A 219 -11.21 -13.33 21.03
N GLU A 220 -11.41 -13.96 22.18
CA GLU A 220 -12.14 -13.37 23.31
C GLU A 220 -11.41 -12.16 23.87
N LEU A 221 -10.11 -12.31 24.15
CA LEU A 221 -9.27 -11.22 24.60
C LEU A 221 -9.32 -10.02 23.63
N ALA A 222 -9.21 -10.28 22.33
CA ALA A 222 -9.31 -9.25 21.30
C ALA A 222 -10.67 -8.53 21.32
N ARG A 223 -11.77 -9.27 21.50
CA ARG A 223 -13.12 -8.71 21.59
C ARG A 223 -13.31 -7.85 22.83
N GLU A 224 -12.82 -8.30 23.99
CA GLU A 224 -12.85 -7.55 25.24
C GLU A 224 -12.08 -6.23 25.10
N ARG A 225 -10.84 -6.28 24.59
CA ARG A 225 -10.02 -5.08 24.31
C ARG A 225 -10.70 -4.12 23.33
N ALA A 226 -11.29 -4.65 22.26
CA ALA A 226 -11.99 -3.84 21.27
C ALA A 226 -13.25 -3.17 21.84
N LYS A 227 -13.95 -3.84 22.77
CA LYS A 227 -15.12 -3.30 23.45
C LYS A 227 -14.75 -2.20 24.45
N CYS A 228 -13.67 -2.38 25.22
CA CYS A 228 -13.20 -1.39 26.18
C CYS A 228 -12.58 -0.17 25.48
N HIS A 229 -11.84 -0.38 24.39
CA HIS A 229 -11.12 0.67 23.66
C HIS A 229 -11.40 0.64 22.15
N PRO A 230 -12.64 0.95 21.71
CA PRO A 230 -13.03 0.85 20.31
C PRO A 230 -12.30 1.87 19.42
N ILE A 231 -12.13 3.11 19.90
CA ILE A 231 -11.43 4.17 19.15
C ILE A 231 -9.96 3.79 18.94
N ARG A 232 -9.29 3.27 19.99
CA ARG A 232 -7.91 2.78 19.88
C ARG A 232 -7.82 1.70 18.81
N THR A 233 -8.65 0.67 18.93
CA THR A 233 -8.58 -0.54 18.09
C THR A 233 -8.90 -0.26 16.62
N TYR A 234 -9.96 0.51 16.33
CA TYR A 234 -10.45 0.69 14.97
C TYR A 234 -9.95 1.94 14.26
N VAL A 235 -9.43 2.93 15.00
CA VAL A 235 -8.97 4.21 14.42
C VAL A 235 -7.48 4.44 14.69
N TRP A 236 -7.07 4.42 15.97
CA TRP A 236 -5.71 4.79 16.35
C TRP A 236 -4.67 3.78 15.87
N ILE A 237 -4.87 2.48 16.14
CA ILE A 237 -3.91 1.44 15.71
C ILE A 237 -3.75 1.42 14.19
N PRO A 238 -4.81 1.42 13.35
CA PRO A 238 -4.64 1.53 11.91
C PRO A 238 -3.87 2.79 11.48
N PHE A 239 -4.09 3.93 12.13
CA PHE A 239 -3.35 5.16 11.85
C PHE A 239 -1.87 5.03 12.24
N GLU A 240 -1.56 4.52 13.42
CA GLU A 240 -0.19 4.25 13.87
C GLU A 240 0.52 3.26 12.96
N ARG A 241 -0.19 2.22 12.48
CA ARG A 241 0.32 1.26 11.50
C ARG A 241 0.64 1.94 10.18
N ALA A 242 -0.24 2.80 9.68
CA ALA A 242 0.02 3.57 8.47
C ALA A 242 1.25 4.48 8.66
N ALA A 243 1.34 5.19 9.78
CA ALA A 243 2.49 6.03 10.10
C ALA A 243 3.79 5.21 10.20
N ALA A 244 3.78 4.06 10.88
CA ALA A 244 4.93 3.19 11.03
C ALA A 244 5.41 2.66 9.67
N ILE A 245 4.51 2.19 8.81
CA ILE A 245 4.85 1.69 7.47
C ILE A 245 5.43 2.81 6.58
N TRP A 246 4.91 4.03 6.69
CA TRP A 246 5.37 5.15 5.87
C TRP A 246 6.66 5.81 6.39
N PHE A 247 6.85 5.92 7.70
CA PHE A 247 7.90 6.75 8.30
C PHE A 247 9.00 5.99 9.04
N THR A 248 8.91 4.68 9.19
CA THR A 248 10.06 3.89 9.69
C THR A 248 11.22 4.00 8.68
N PRO A 249 12.45 4.32 9.14
CA PRO A 249 13.62 4.41 8.26
C PRO A 249 13.84 3.11 7.48
N ARG A 250 13.93 3.21 6.16
CA ARG A 250 14.05 2.05 5.25
C ARG A 250 15.51 1.63 5.08
N ILE A 251 16.08 1.14 6.16
CA ILE A 251 17.49 0.71 6.20
C ILE A 251 17.64 -0.79 6.50
N ALA A 252 16.55 -1.55 6.42
CA ALA A 252 16.52 -2.97 6.78
C ALA A 252 17.48 -3.88 5.97
N LEU A 253 17.92 -3.43 4.79
CA LEU A 253 18.90 -4.15 3.96
C LEU A 253 20.31 -3.53 4.05
N LEU A 254 20.48 -2.46 4.81
CA LEU A 254 21.76 -1.79 5.04
C LEU A 254 22.35 -2.24 6.37
N PRO A 255 23.69 -2.16 6.55
CA PRO A 255 24.36 -2.55 7.79
C PRO A 255 24.20 -1.47 8.89
N TYR A 256 22.97 -1.01 9.13
CA TYR A 256 22.62 0.02 10.10
C TYR A 256 21.51 -0.45 11.04
N SER A 257 21.54 0.00 12.30
CA SER A 257 20.66 -0.46 13.38
C SER A 257 19.24 0.11 13.29
N GLY A 258 19.11 1.33 12.75
CA GLY A 258 17.84 2.05 12.64
C GLY A 258 17.35 2.65 13.96
N LYS A 259 18.22 2.68 14.97
CA LYS A 259 17.90 3.17 16.31
C LYS A 259 18.17 4.67 16.42
N LEU A 260 17.13 5.48 16.28
CA LEU A 260 17.21 6.93 16.54
C LEU A 260 17.04 7.29 18.02
N TRP A 261 16.33 6.48 18.80
CA TRP A 261 15.95 6.82 20.16
C TRP A 261 16.61 5.90 21.21
N PRO A 262 17.09 6.42 22.36
CA PRO A 262 17.23 7.84 22.72
C PRO A 262 18.31 8.58 21.91
N LEU A 263 18.07 9.85 21.54
CA LEU A 263 18.90 10.61 20.59
C LEU A 263 20.37 10.74 21.03
N SER A 264 20.61 11.15 22.27
CA SER A 264 21.97 11.37 22.81
C SER A 264 22.79 10.09 22.82
N ASP A 265 22.16 8.99 23.23
CA ASP A 265 22.85 7.73 23.46
C ASP A 265 23.13 7.03 22.13
N SER A 266 22.16 7.06 21.20
CA SER A 266 22.36 6.57 19.85
C SER A 266 23.50 7.30 19.15
N TYR A 267 23.53 8.64 19.20
CA TYR A 267 24.60 9.42 18.58
C TYR A 267 25.97 9.14 19.19
N ARG A 268 26.07 9.09 20.53
CA ARG A 268 27.34 8.79 21.22
C ARG A 268 27.86 7.38 20.93
N SER A 269 26.95 6.40 20.82
CA SER A 269 27.33 5.01 20.59
C SER A 269 27.88 4.75 19.19
N ASN A 270 27.26 5.33 18.16
CA ASN A 270 27.68 5.20 16.77
C ASN A 270 27.14 6.38 15.93
N PRO A 271 27.96 7.44 15.74
CA PRO A 271 27.55 8.62 14.99
C PRO A 271 27.14 8.31 13.55
N ALA A 272 27.90 7.46 12.85
CA ALA A 272 27.63 7.13 11.44
C ALA A 272 26.29 6.40 11.26
N ASP A 273 25.99 5.45 12.14
CA ASP A 273 24.71 4.73 12.14
C ASP A 273 23.52 5.68 12.37
N PHE A 274 23.67 6.60 13.33
CA PHE A 274 22.67 7.61 13.63
C PHE A 274 22.44 8.58 12.47
N GLU A 275 23.52 9.13 11.91
CA GLU A 275 23.47 10.11 10.82
C GLU A 275 22.85 9.53 9.55
N VAL A 276 23.22 8.30 9.14
CA VAL A 276 22.62 7.65 7.97
C VAL A 276 21.15 7.34 8.22
N THR A 277 20.79 6.84 9.40
CA THR A 277 19.40 6.58 9.76
C THR A 277 18.57 7.87 9.72
N LEU A 278 19.11 8.97 10.27
CA LEU A 278 18.46 10.28 10.28
C LEU A 278 18.31 10.83 8.85
N ALA A 279 19.35 10.73 8.02
CA ALA A 279 19.30 11.17 6.62
C ALA A 279 18.22 10.43 5.82
N PHE A 280 18.11 9.11 5.99
CA PHE A 280 17.06 8.30 5.35
C PHE A 280 15.67 8.67 5.86
N ALA A 281 15.52 8.96 7.16
CA ALA A 281 14.26 9.44 7.73
C ALA A 281 13.86 10.79 7.11
N LEU A 282 14.76 11.78 7.13
CA LEU A 282 14.52 13.12 6.58
C LEU A 282 14.21 13.09 5.09
N LEU A 283 14.94 12.29 4.31
CA LEU A 283 14.69 12.13 2.87
C LEU A 283 13.29 11.56 2.60
N ASN A 284 12.86 10.57 3.40
CA ASN A 284 11.51 10.03 3.30
C ASN A 284 10.44 11.09 3.63
N PHE A 285 10.64 11.86 4.70
CA PHE A 285 9.75 12.97 5.04
C PHE A 285 9.68 14.01 3.92
N LEU A 286 10.82 14.35 3.30
CA LEU A 286 10.88 15.27 2.17
C LEU A 286 10.05 14.77 0.99
N TYR A 287 10.20 13.52 0.57
CA TYR A 287 9.43 12.95 -0.55
C TYR A 287 7.92 12.93 -0.28
N VAL A 288 7.51 12.58 0.94
CA VAL A 288 6.09 12.60 1.33
C VAL A 288 5.57 14.04 1.37
N ALA A 289 6.32 14.99 1.94
CA ALA A 289 5.93 16.39 2.01
C ALA A 289 5.76 17.02 0.61
N MET A 290 6.70 16.76 -0.29
CA MET A 290 6.60 17.21 -1.69
C MET A 290 5.35 16.67 -2.38
N ALA A 291 5.02 15.40 -2.16
CA ALA A 291 3.83 14.79 -2.72
C ALA A 291 2.55 15.40 -2.12
N LEU A 292 2.49 15.58 -0.80
CA LEU A 292 1.35 16.22 -0.13
C LEU A 292 1.11 17.66 -0.61
N ALA A 293 2.18 18.43 -0.80
CA ALA A 293 2.09 19.80 -1.33
C ALA A 293 1.42 19.81 -2.71
N VAL A 294 1.86 18.95 -3.64
CA VAL A 294 1.24 18.86 -4.98
C VAL A 294 -0.19 18.34 -4.91
N ALA A 295 -0.47 17.35 -4.07
CA ALA A 295 -1.81 16.82 -3.88
C ALA A 295 -2.78 17.91 -3.43
N TRP A 296 -2.32 18.82 -2.55
CA TRP A 296 -3.09 19.96 -2.08
C TRP A 296 -3.36 20.98 -3.19
N TYR A 297 -2.32 21.48 -3.87
CA TYR A 297 -2.45 22.53 -4.90
C TYR A 297 -3.13 22.04 -6.19
N SER A 298 -2.97 20.77 -6.55
CA SER A 298 -3.48 20.17 -7.79
C SER A 298 -4.63 19.18 -7.55
N ARG A 299 -5.39 19.34 -6.46
CA ARG A 299 -6.51 18.45 -6.09
C ARG A 299 -7.61 18.31 -7.16
N ALA A 300 -7.73 19.28 -8.05
CA ALA A 300 -8.67 19.24 -9.18
C ALA A 300 -8.17 18.41 -10.36
N ASN A 301 -6.89 18.02 -10.39
CA ASN A 301 -6.33 17.22 -11.47
C ASN A 301 -6.72 15.74 -11.28
N PRO A 302 -7.45 15.13 -12.23
CA PRO A 302 -7.91 13.74 -12.12
C PRO A 302 -6.76 12.73 -12.02
N GLY A 303 -5.60 13.02 -12.62
CA GLY A 303 -4.41 12.16 -12.50
C GLY A 303 -3.81 12.20 -11.09
N VAL A 304 -3.82 13.36 -10.44
CA VAL A 304 -3.40 13.51 -9.03
C VAL A 304 -4.38 12.77 -8.12
N LEU A 305 -5.68 12.90 -8.36
CA LEU A 305 -6.70 12.18 -7.61
C LEU A 305 -6.55 10.66 -7.72
N LEU A 306 -6.25 10.14 -8.91
CA LEU A 306 -5.98 8.71 -9.11
C LEU A 306 -4.79 8.22 -8.28
N ILE A 307 -3.66 8.94 -8.34
CA ILE A 307 -2.45 8.58 -7.59
C ILE A 307 -2.73 8.61 -6.08
N VAL A 308 -3.39 9.66 -5.60
CA VAL A 308 -3.76 9.80 -4.19
C VAL A 308 -4.72 8.67 -3.76
N ALA A 309 -5.75 8.38 -4.56
CA ALA A 309 -6.69 7.30 -4.29
C ALA A 309 -5.98 5.95 -4.21
N PHE A 310 -5.06 5.66 -5.14
CA PHE A 310 -4.25 4.44 -5.11
C PHE A 310 -3.42 4.34 -3.83
N ILE A 311 -2.69 5.40 -3.48
CA ILE A 311 -1.85 5.45 -2.27
C ILE A 311 -2.70 5.23 -1.01
N LEU A 312 -3.88 5.86 -0.91
CA LEU A 312 -4.76 5.74 0.24
C LEU A 312 -5.38 4.34 0.36
N ILE A 313 -5.94 3.80 -0.73
CA ILE A 313 -6.54 2.46 -0.75
C ILE A 313 -5.50 1.40 -0.38
N ARG A 314 -4.29 1.49 -0.99
CA ARG A 314 -3.21 0.56 -0.68
C ARG A 314 -2.75 0.70 0.76
N THR A 315 -2.56 1.92 1.26
CA THR A 315 -2.16 2.14 2.66
C THR A 315 -3.21 1.55 3.61
N ALA A 316 -4.50 1.82 3.39
CA ALA A 316 -5.59 1.27 4.18
C ALA A 316 -5.57 -0.27 4.17
N PHE A 317 -5.37 -0.90 3.02
CA PHE A 317 -5.20 -2.36 2.93
C PHE A 317 -4.00 -2.87 3.74
N LEU A 318 -2.85 -2.20 3.65
CA LEU A 318 -1.64 -2.60 4.37
C LEU A 318 -1.81 -2.53 5.91
N THR A 319 -2.67 -1.63 6.41
CA THR A 319 -3.02 -1.61 7.86
C THR A 319 -3.79 -2.85 8.32
N GLN A 320 -4.30 -3.68 7.40
CA GLN A 320 -5.07 -4.88 7.72
C GLN A 320 -4.26 -6.17 7.69
N LEU A 321 -3.02 -6.11 7.21
CA LEU A 321 -2.11 -7.26 7.17
C LEU A 321 -1.70 -7.70 8.59
N GLN A 322 -1.07 -8.86 8.74
CA GLN A 322 -0.53 -9.28 10.04
C GLN A 322 0.79 -8.56 10.34
N THR A 323 1.49 -8.03 9.34
CA THR A 323 2.82 -7.43 9.49
C THR A 323 2.82 -5.95 9.08
N CYS A 324 3.60 -5.14 9.79
CA CYS A 324 3.73 -3.69 9.53
C CYS A 324 5.07 -3.41 8.88
N GLU A 325 5.25 -3.81 7.63
CA GLU A 325 6.55 -3.77 6.98
C GLU A 325 6.73 -2.53 6.10
N PRO A 326 7.76 -1.69 6.35
CA PRO A 326 7.97 -0.46 5.59
C PRO A 326 8.24 -0.67 4.10
N ARG A 327 8.65 -1.89 3.71
CA ARG A 327 8.92 -2.26 2.31
C ARG A 327 7.66 -2.34 1.44
N TYR A 328 6.49 -2.57 2.03
CA TYR A 328 5.25 -2.75 1.25
C TYR A 328 4.71 -1.49 0.59
N VAL A 329 5.12 -0.31 1.08
CA VAL A 329 4.81 0.98 0.45
C VAL A 329 5.82 1.41 -0.61
N LEU A 330 6.92 0.67 -0.84
CA LEU A 330 7.90 0.98 -1.90
C LEU A 330 7.24 1.06 -3.28
N VAL A 331 6.22 0.22 -3.50
CA VAL A 331 5.41 0.20 -4.71
C VAL A 331 4.74 1.54 -5.01
N CYS A 332 4.52 2.39 -3.99
CA CYS A 332 3.97 3.72 -4.14
C CYS A 332 5.02 4.79 -4.50
N PHE A 333 6.31 4.53 -4.31
CA PHE A 333 7.35 5.57 -4.41
C PHE A 333 7.48 6.17 -5.81
N PRO A 334 7.47 5.41 -6.92
CA PRO A 334 7.51 6.02 -8.24
C PRO A 334 6.35 6.99 -8.48
N ALA A 335 5.14 6.64 -8.02
CA ALA A 335 3.96 7.49 -8.11
C ALA A 335 4.08 8.73 -7.20
N LEU A 336 4.56 8.54 -5.97
CA LEU A 336 4.83 9.61 -4.99
C LEU A 336 5.85 10.63 -5.55
N LEU A 337 6.97 10.13 -6.11
CA LEU A 337 8.03 10.95 -6.68
C LEU A 337 7.58 11.64 -7.97
N ALA A 338 6.82 10.96 -8.84
CA ALA A 338 6.22 11.57 -10.02
C ALA A 338 5.26 12.69 -9.66
N LEU A 339 4.52 12.54 -8.55
CA LEU A 339 3.64 13.56 -8.01
C LEU A 339 4.45 14.72 -7.43
N GLY A 340 5.46 14.48 -6.60
CA GLY A 340 6.37 15.51 -6.10
C GLY A 340 7.13 16.27 -7.21
N ALA A 341 7.47 15.59 -8.31
CA ALA A 341 8.14 16.20 -9.47
C ALA A 341 7.31 17.28 -10.19
N GLN A 342 6.00 17.35 -9.91
CA GLN A 342 5.13 18.42 -10.40
C GLN A 342 5.46 19.79 -9.81
N LEU A 343 6.18 19.88 -8.70
CA LEU A 343 6.65 21.15 -8.14
C LEU A 343 7.56 21.91 -9.13
N TRP A 344 8.30 21.19 -9.97
CA TRP A 344 9.13 21.77 -11.03
C TRP A 344 8.37 21.96 -12.36
N ARG A 345 7.05 21.96 -12.34
CA ARG A 345 6.26 22.32 -13.52
C ARG A 345 6.33 23.83 -13.69
N ARG A 346 6.97 24.29 -14.77
CA ARG A 346 6.93 25.71 -15.14
C ARG A 346 5.46 26.12 -15.33
N PRO A 347 5.01 27.25 -14.75
CA PRO A 347 3.67 27.76 -15.05
C PRO A 347 3.59 27.98 -16.56
N ALA A 348 2.61 27.35 -17.21
CA ALA A 348 2.37 27.59 -18.62
C ALA A 348 2.05 29.08 -18.77
N ASN A 349 2.79 29.79 -19.63
CA ASN A 349 2.52 31.17 -19.99
C ASN A 349 1.02 31.29 -20.29
N ARG A 350 0.26 31.95 -19.41
CA ARG A 350 -1.11 32.35 -19.73
C ARG A 350 -1.01 33.17 -21.02
N PRO A 351 -1.75 32.84 -22.10
CA PRO A 351 -1.77 33.71 -23.27
C PRO A 351 -2.20 35.10 -22.79
N ARG A 352 -1.36 36.11 -23.02
CA ARG A 352 -1.71 37.52 -22.83
C ARG A 352 -3.07 37.70 -23.50
N ARG A 353 -4.10 38.07 -22.72
CA ARG A 353 -5.34 38.60 -23.28
C ARG A 353 -4.91 39.73 -24.22
N ARG A 354 -5.02 39.52 -25.54
CA ARG A 354 -4.96 40.62 -26.51
C ARG A 354 -6.17 41.49 -26.20
N GLY A 355 -5.94 42.54 -25.42
CA GLY A 355 -6.90 43.59 -25.17
C GLY A 355 -7.26 44.23 -26.51
N ILE A 356 -8.56 44.30 -26.74
CA ILE A 356 -9.24 44.83 -27.91
C ILE A 356 -8.92 46.33 -28.03
N ASN A 357 -8.53 46.77 -29.23
CA ASN A 357 -8.46 48.19 -29.60
C ASN A 357 -9.87 48.81 -29.52
N PRO A 358 -10.09 49.91 -28.78
CA PRO A 358 -11.32 50.68 -28.93
C PRO A 358 -11.14 51.64 -30.10
N ILE A 359 -11.65 51.25 -31.27
CA ILE A 359 -11.86 52.16 -32.40
C ILE A 359 -13.32 52.64 -32.36
N VAL A 360 -13.46 53.97 -32.37
CA VAL A 360 -14.65 54.78 -32.70
C VAL A 360 -15.72 54.94 -31.60
N ARG A 361 -15.66 56.11 -30.95
CA ARG A 361 -16.86 56.87 -30.55
C ARG A 361 -16.98 58.08 -31.47
N SER A 362 -17.91 58.00 -32.40
CA SER A 362 -18.53 59.16 -33.05
C SER A 362 -20.01 58.82 -33.20
N LEU A 363 -20.84 59.45 -32.37
CA LEU A 363 -22.19 59.95 -32.59
C LEU A 363 -22.78 60.35 -31.23
#